data_AF-L7KLQ4-F1
#
_entry.id   AF-L7KLQ4-F1
#
_cell.length_a   1.000
_cell.length_b   1.000
_cell.length_c   1.000
_cell.angle_alpha   90.00
_cell.angle_beta   90.00
_cell.angle_gamma   90.00
#
_symmetry.space_group_name_H-M   'P 1'
#
loop_
_entity.id
_entity.type
_entity.pdbx_description
1 polymer ?
#
loop_
_entity_poly.entity_id
_entity_poly.type
_entity_poly.pdbx_seq_one_letter_code
_entity_poly.pdbx_strand_id
1 'polypeptide(L)'
;MTAQNLVTSLVDEGTWQSWDTAPGYVALDVDYAAALGRARRRTGVDESVLTGVGEFSGTPIVLVVSEFGFLGGSIGRAAGERVVAAVRRATRERLPVLALPASGGTRMQEGTAAFLQMASIAEAVESHRRAGLPYLVYLRNPTTGGVFASWGSMGHITWAEPHALIGFLGPRVYEGLHHKPFPDGVQMSENLAAQGIVDAIVPVAELAERVGRVVELLAEPDDSTDTASSTTTYSSSPAQPNSSLSESSGGTPWDRVRATRAPGRPGLRDLLGADTAMIHDVGPIVLALSRFGQTTAVVIGQDRSVQAEGRLIGPADLRVARRGLAAATELRLPVVTVIDTPGAELSVAAEEGGLAREIALCLADLVAVPRPTVSVLLGEGAGGAALALFPADRRLAADDAWLSPLPPEGASVIVHRDTAHAPELAAAQGIAATDLAAQGEIDQVVHWRLDVAADVRTDIGHALAGLAPDRARRVRHSADRGGHRILAVGAIIRDDRERFLLVQRLRDPQAGRWTVPGGKVDPVDAVGPNGIRDDADVLVAEVIREIAEETGIDVAVRAQAWVVEIPDGKGGIFEIHDFVAVPVGGTLRAADDAADAGWFTIEEMRGLPLTDGLIEHLTAGGFVD
;
A
#
# COMPACT_ATOMS: atom_id res chain seq x y z
N MET A 1 24.31 28.68 -9.03
CA MET A 1 23.29 29.73 -8.82
C MET A 1 23.41 30.26 -7.39
N THR A 2 23.24 31.57 -7.16
CA THR A 2 23.15 32.12 -5.78
C THR A 2 21.85 31.66 -5.11
N ALA A 3 21.79 31.71 -3.78
CA ALA A 3 20.61 31.32 -3.03
C ALA A 3 19.40 32.22 -3.35
N GLN A 4 19.61 33.54 -3.48
CA GLN A 4 18.55 34.48 -3.83
C GLN A 4 17.96 34.19 -5.21
N ASN A 5 18.80 34.00 -6.22
CA ASN A 5 18.32 33.69 -7.58
C ASN A 5 17.60 32.34 -7.61
N LEU A 6 18.07 31.37 -6.82
CA LEU A 6 17.41 30.06 -6.71
C LEU A 6 16.01 30.20 -6.12
N VAL A 7 15.87 30.93 -5.00
CA VAL A 7 14.55 31.21 -4.40
C VAL A 7 13.62 31.85 -5.43
N THR A 8 14.05 32.93 -6.09
CA THR A 8 13.25 33.63 -7.11
C THR A 8 12.86 32.72 -8.28
N SER A 9 13.68 31.74 -8.63
CA SER A 9 13.38 30.79 -9.72
C SER A 9 12.43 29.66 -9.34
N LEU A 10 12.24 29.41 -8.03
CA LEU A 10 11.46 28.25 -7.54
C LEU A 10 10.08 28.62 -7.04
N VAL A 11 9.96 29.74 -6.32
CA VAL A 11 8.69 30.17 -5.73
C VAL A 11 7.85 30.96 -6.73
N ASP A 12 6.53 30.93 -6.54
CA ASP A 12 5.60 31.73 -7.33
C ASP A 12 5.94 33.23 -7.23
N GLU A 13 5.79 33.96 -8.33
CA GLU A 13 6.23 35.34 -8.44
C GLU A 13 5.59 36.23 -7.35
N GLY A 14 6.44 36.96 -6.61
CA GLY A 14 5.99 37.90 -5.58
C GLY A 14 5.61 37.28 -4.23
N THR A 15 5.73 35.96 -4.06
CA THR A 15 5.30 35.25 -2.83
C THR A 15 6.40 35.13 -1.77
N TRP A 16 7.67 35.32 -2.14
CA TRP A 16 8.79 35.17 -1.21
C TRP A 16 8.74 36.20 -0.07
N GLN A 17 8.70 35.69 1.15
CA GLN A 17 8.85 36.47 2.38
C GLN A 17 9.98 35.89 3.22
N SER A 18 11.10 36.62 3.31
CA SER A 18 12.21 36.25 4.18
C SER A 18 11.79 36.29 5.65
N TRP A 19 12.28 35.30 6.41
CA TRP A 19 12.17 35.21 7.87
C TRP A 19 13.50 35.54 8.56
N ASP A 20 14.50 35.96 7.79
CA ASP A 20 15.84 36.17 8.29
C ASP A 20 15.90 37.43 9.16
N THR A 21 16.47 37.27 10.35
CA THR A 21 16.85 38.38 11.22
C THR A 21 18.37 38.54 11.21
N ALA A 22 18.84 39.76 11.49
CA ALA A 22 20.26 40.05 11.54
C ALA A 22 21.01 39.07 12.47
N PRO A 23 22.09 38.43 12.02
CA PRO A 23 22.81 37.43 12.80
C PRO A 23 23.56 38.09 13.97
N GLY A 24 23.43 37.48 15.15
CA GLY A 24 24.22 37.84 16.32
C GLY A 24 25.56 37.10 16.33
N TYR A 25 26.67 37.83 16.26
CA TYR A 25 28.01 37.26 16.47
C TYR A 25 28.59 37.77 17.79
N VAL A 26 29.24 36.87 18.54
CA VAL A 26 29.87 37.20 19.82
C VAL A 26 31.38 37.02 19.70
N ALA A 27 32.16 38.01 20.13
CA ALA A 27 33.61 37.95 20.31
C ALA A 27 34.39 37.42 19.07
N LEU A 28 34.17 38.02 17.91
CA LEU A 28 34.91 37.69 16.68
C LEU A 28 36.35 38.22 16.75
N ASP A 29 37.33 37.42 16.36
CA ASP A 29 38.65 37.95 16.03
C ASP A 29 38.58 38.83 14.76
N VAL A 30 39.60 39.67 14.56
CA VAL A 30 39.63 40.67 13.48
C VAL A 30 39.63 40.03 12.10
N ASP A 31 40.32 38.90 11.92
CA ASP A 31 40.45 38.23 10.63
C ASP A 31 39.15 37.54 10.23
N TYR A 32 38.47 36.92 11.18
CA TYR A 32 37.17 36.30 10.97
C TYR A 32 36.08 37.36 10.74
N ALA A 33 36.06 38.46 11.50
CA ALA A 33 35.17 39.59 11.24
C ALA A 33 35.38 40.16 9.82
N ALA A 34 36.63 40.29 9.38
CA ALA A 34 36.96 40.71 8.03
C ALA A 34 36.51 39.69 6.97
N ALA A 35 36.63 38.38 7.25
CA ALA A 35 36.14 37.32 6.37
C ALA A 35 34.62 37.35 6.20
N LEU A 36 33.86 37.53 7.29
CA LEU A 36 32.41 37.74 7.26
C LEU A 36 32.06 38.99 6.44
N GLY A 37 32.76 40.10 6.65
CA GLY A 37 32.55 41.33 5.88
C GLY A 37 32.79 41.14 4.38
N ARG A 38 33.82 40.39 3.99
CA ARG A 38 34.07 40.03 2.58
C ARG A 38 32.97 39.13 2.02
N ALA A 39 32.53 38.13 2.78
CA ALA A 39 31.47 37.23 2.37
C ALA A 39 30.15 37.98 2.12
N ARG A 40 29.76 38.90 3.02
CA ARG A 40 28.57 39.76 2.87
C ARG A 40 28.63 40.61 1.60
N ARG A 41 29.74 41.32 1.38
CA ARG A 41 29.91 42.14 0.16
C ARG A 41 29.86 41.32 -1.13
N ARG A 42 30.41 40.10 -1.10
CA ARG A 42 30.43 39.20 -2.26
C ARG A 42 29.06 38.64 -2.60
N THR A 43 28.28 38.27 -1.59
CA THR A 43 27.05 37.49 -1.77
C THR A 43 25.79 38.33 -1.70
N GLY A 44 25.84 39.50 -1.08
CA GLY A 44 24.66 40.32 -0.80
C GLY A 44 23.79 39.81 0.35
N VAL A 45 24.19 38.73 1.04
CA VAL A 45 23.46 38.16 2.18
C VAL A 45 24.26 38.31 3.48
N ASP A 46 23.59 38.21 4.62
CA ASP A 46 24.19 38.46 5.93
C ASP A 46 24.80 37.20 6.60
N GLU A 47 24.40 36.01 6.14
CA GLU A 47 24.86 34.69 6.59
C GLU A 47 24.69 33.61 5.50
N SER A 48 25.25 32.41 5.71
CA SER A 48 25.30 31.28 4.78
C SER A 48 24.00 30.52 4.56
N VAL A 49 22.91 30.90 5.24
CA VAL A 49 21.58 30.31 5.07
C VAL A 49 20.56 31.42 4.99
N LEU A 50 19.67 31.32 4.01
CA LEU A 50 18.47 32.14 3.89
C LEU A 50 17.26 31.30 4.26
N THR A 51 16.32 31.91 4.95
CA THR A 51 15.06 31.27 5.35
C THR A 51 13.88 32.18 5.07
N GLY A 52 12.74 31.57 4.78
CA GLY A 52 11.52 32.29 4.46
C GLY A 52 10.43 31.35 3.99
N VAL A 53 9.28 31.94 3.69
CA VAL A 53 8.14 31.25 3.10
C VAL A 53 7.93 31.76 1.68
N GLY A 54 7.53 30.86 0.77
CA GLY A 54 7.02 31.19 -0.55
C GLY A 54 5.94 30.18 -0.93
N GLU A 55 5.35 30.35 -2.10
CA GLU A 55 4.34 29.43 -2.62
C GLU A 55 4.90 28.61 -3.79
N PHE A 56 4.47 27.36 -3.89
CA PHE A 56 4.67 26.52 -5.06
C PHE A 56 3.28 26.08 -5.53
N SER A 57 2.87 26.55 -6.71
CA SER A 57 1.52 26.31 -7.23
C SER A 57 0.43 26.74 -6.23
N GLY A 58 0.62 27.91 -5.58
CA GLY A 58 -0.29 28.47 -4.58
C GLY A 58 -0.25 27.80 -3.20
N THR A 59 0.60 26.79 -2.98
CA THR A 59 0.72 26.17 -1.64
C THR A 59 1.92 26.71 -0.86
N PRO A 60 1.73 27.24 0.36
CA PRO A 60 2.83 27.81 1.14
C PRO A 60 3.81 26.73 1.63
N ILE A 61 5.09 27.00 1.46
CA ILE A 61 6.19 26.14 1.89
C ILE A 61 7.36 26.98 2.41
N VAL A 62 8.01 26.48 3.47
CA VAL A 62 9.18 27.11 4.05
C VAL A 62 10.42 26.63 3.34
N LEU A 63 11.28 27.56 2.90
CA LEU A 63 12.55 27.23 2.28
C LEU A 63 13.70 27.47 3.27
N VAL A 64 14.64 26.54 3.32
CA VAL A 64 15.93 26.68 4.02
C VAL A 64 17.04 26.53 2.98
N VAL A 65 17.63 27.64 2.55
CA VAL A 65 18.48 27.69 1.35
C VAL A 65 19.91 28.09 1.71
N SER A 66 20.90 27.25 1.41
CA SER A 66 22.30 27.62 1.63
C SER A 66 22.86 28.53 0.54
N GLU A 67 23.69 29.49 0.94
CA GLU A 67 24.52 30.32 0.07
C GLU A 67 25.98 29.88 0.16
N PHE A 68 26.41 29.02 -0.77
CA PHE A 68 27.78 28.50 -0.80
C PHE A 68 28.85 29.61 -0.94
N GLY A 69 28.50 30.72 -1.61
CA GLY A 69 29.33 31.91 -1.71
C GLY A 69 29.59 32.59 -0.36
N PHE A 70 28.87 32.25 0.71
CA PHE A 70 29.13 32.77 2.05
C PHE A 70 29.96 31.76 2.85
N LEU A 71 31.28 31.96 2.86
CA LEU A 71 32.24 31.09 3.56
C LEU A 71 32.04 29.58 3.28
N GLY A 72 31.80 29.23 2.01
CA GLY A 72 31.60 27.83 1.60
C GLY A 72 30.27 27.23 2.04
N GLY A 73 29.26 28.06 2.33
CA GLY A 73 27.98 27.63 2.86
C GLY A 73 28.10 27.03 4.27
N SER A 74 29.21 27.28 4.96
CA SER A 74 29.51 26.62 6.23
C SER A 74 28.52 27.03 7.31
N ILE A 75 28.11 26.07 8.15
CA ILE A 75 27.15 26.32 9.21
C ILE A 75 27.89 26.72 10.50
N GLY A 76 27.76 27.99 10.86
CA GLY A 76 28.12 28.53 12.17
C GLY A 76 26.93 28.55 13.13
N ARG A 77 27.12 29.14 14.31
CA ARG A 77 26.09 29.31 15.34
C ARG A 77 24.88 30.09 14.81
N ALA A 78 25.10 31.26 14.20
CA ALA A 78 24.01 32.09 13.68
C ALA A 78 23.23 31.39 12.54
N ALA A 79 23.95 30.73 11.62
CA ALA A 79 23.32 29.94 10.56
C ALA A 79 22.49 28.78 11.14
N GLY A 80 23.02 28.06 12.13
CA GLY A 80 22.31 26.97 12.80
C GLY A 80 21.06 27.43 13.54
N GLU A 81 21.16 28.52 14.32
CA GLU A 81 20.02 29.14 15.01
C GLU A 81 18.92 29.56 14.02
N ARG A 82 19.31 30.11 12.86
CA ARG A 82 18.38 30.49 11.79
C ARG A 82 17.64 29.29 11.21
N VAL A 83 18.34 28.19 10.91
CA VAL A 83 17.70 26.95 10.45
C VAL A 83 16.72 26.41 11.50
N VAL A 84 17.16 26.32 12.77
CA VAL A 84 16.33 25.83 13.88
C VAL A 84 15.08 26.70 14.04
N ALA A 85 15.23 28.03 13.99
CA ALA A 85 14.12 28.97 14.12
C ALA A 85 13.10 28.80 12.97
N ALA A 86 13.57 28.67 11.73
CA ALA A 86 12.73 28.47 10.56
C ALA A 86 11.96 27.15 10.62
N VAL A 87 12.63 26.03 10.90
CA VAL A 87 11.97 24.71 10.99
C VAL A 87 10.98 24.66 12.16
N ARG A 88 11.32 25.22 13.32
CA ARG A 88 10.37 25.30 14.45
C ARG A 88 9.19 26.20 14.14
N ARG A 89 9.40 27.28 13.39
CA ARG A 89 8.30 28.15 12.93
C ARG A 89 7.41 27.43 11.93
N ALA A 90 7.98 26.76 10.92
CA ALA A 90 7.26 25.92 9.98
C ALA A 90 6.40 24.87 10.70
N THR A 91 6.96 24.24 11.74
CA THR A 91 6.25 23.26 12.58
C THR A 91 5.05 23.88 13.30
N ARG A 92 5.20 25.07 13.91
CA ARG A 92 4.10 25.78 14.58
C ARG A 92 3.02 26.23 13.60
N GLU A 93 3.42 26.66 12.41
CA GLU A 93 2.52 27.12 11.35
C GLU A 93 1.99 25.96 10.48
N ARG A 94 2.39 24.70 10.78
CA ARG A 94 2.04 23.49 10.04
C ARG A 94 2.36 23.54 8.54
N LEU A 95 3.42 24.26 8.18
CA LEU A 95 3.86 24.41 6.79
C LEU A 95 4.89 23.32 6.44
N PRO A 96 4.86 22.75 5.22
CA PRO A 96 5.94 21.90 4.73
C PRO A 96 7.26 22.68 4.67
N VAL A 97 8.38 21.95 4.68
CA VAL A 97 9.73 22.51 4.56
C VAL A 97 10.46 21.90 3.37
N LEU A 98 11.10 22.74 2.55
CA LEU A 98 12.09 22.35 1.55
C LEU A 98 13.47 22.86 1.95
N ALA A 99 14.37 21.94 2.26
CA ALA A 99 15.77 22.21 2.55
C ALA A 99 16.60 22.11 1.27
N LEU A 100 17.37 23.15 0.94
CA LEU A 100 18.24 23.22 -0.23
C LEU A 100 19.71 23.45 0.19
N PRO A 101 20.36 22.47 0.87
CA PRO A 101 21.73 22.61 1.33
C PRO A 101 22.73 22.73 0.19
N ALA A 102 23.75 23.55 0.41
CA ALA A 102 24.96 23.70 -0.40
C ALA A 102 26.08 24.14 0.55
N SER A 103 26.89 23.20 1.03
CA SER A 103 27.82 23.43 2.14
C SER A 103 29.07 22.54 2.12
N GLY A 104 30.19 23.13 2.54
CA GLY A 104 31.40 22.42 2.96
C GLY A 104 31.33 21.83 4.38
N GLY A 105 30.21 22.00 5.09
CA GLY A 105 29.98 21.47 6.44
C GLY A 105 30.05 22.53 7.55
N THR A 106 30.66 22.18 8.67
CA THR A 106 30.73 23.03 9.87
C THR A 106 31.65 24.24 9.65
N ARG A 107 31.30 25.40 10.22
CA ARG A 107 32.16 26.59 10.21
C ARG A 107 33.35 26.45 11.16
N MET A 108 34.52 26.15 10.59
CA MET A 108 35.75 25.90 11.37
C MET A 108 36.22 27.08 12.21
N GLN A 109 35.92 28.33 11.80
CA GLN A 109 36.25 29.54 12.56
C GLN A 109 35.52 29.62 13.91
N GLU A 110 34.39 28.92 14.06
CA GLU A 110 33.58 28.90 15.28
C GLU A 110 33.72 27.57 16.05
N GLY A 111 34.54 26.65 15.55
CA GLY A 111 34.93 25.42 16.22
C GLY A 111 33.75 24.52 16.66
N THR A 112 33.89 23.90 17.83
CA THR A 112 32.94 22.92 18.36
C THR A 112 31.54 23.51 18.57
N ALA A 113 31.43 24.80 18.88
CA ALA A 113 30.12 25.43 19.08
C ALA A 113 29.28 25.42 17.79
N ALA A 114 29.91 25.63 16.64
CA ALA A 114 29.27 25.48 15.33
C ALA A 114 28.95 24.02 15.01
N PHE A 115 29.85 23.09 15.37
CA PHE A 115 29.61 21.65 15.17
C PHE A 115 28.36 21.16 15.88
N LEU A 116 28.17 21.57 17.15
CA LEU A 116 27.01 21.18 17.95
C LEU A 116 25.67 21.73 17.43
N GLN A 117 25.69 22.70 16.51
CA GLN A 117 24.46 23.16 15.85
C GLN A 117 23.79 22.04 15.04
N MET A 118 24.57 21.09 14.47
CA MET A 118 24.00 19.99 13.68
C MET A 118 23.00 19.16 14.51
N ALA A 119 23.30 18.95 15.81
CA ALA A 119 22.39 18.26 16.72
C ALA A 119 21.11 19.06 17.00
N SER A 120 21.22 20.39 17.13
CA SER A 120 20.05 21.27 17.34
C SER A 120 19.16 21.32 16.10
N ILE A 121 19.75 21.35 14.90
CA ILE A 121 18.99 21.29 13.64
C ILE A 121 18.31 19.93 13.49
N ALA A 122 19.03 18.83 13.74
CA ALA A 122 18.46 17.49 13.65
C ALA A 122 17.26 17.32 14.59
N GLU A 123 17.33 17.83 15.83
CA GLU A 123 16.18 17.83 16.74
C GLU A 123 14.98 18.61 16.18
N ALA A 124 15.20 19.80 15.62
CA ALA A 124 14.12 20.59 15.04
C ALA A 124 13.47 19.89 13.84
N VAL A 125 14.25 19.27 12.95
CA VAL A 125 13.76 18.51 11.80
C VAL A 125 13.00 17.27 12.24
N GLU A 126 13.53 16.52 13.21
CA GLU A 126 12.85 15.36 13.77
C GLU A 126 11.51 15.73 14.42
N SER A 127 11.46 16.83 15.17
CA SER A 127 10.22 17.37 15.74
C SER A 127 9.18 17.69 14.67
N HIS A 128 9.62 18.31 13.57
CA HIS A 128 8.78 18.62 12.41
C HIS A 128 8.18 17.36 11.76
N ARG A 129 9.01 16.35 11.50
CA ARG A 129 8.58 15.08 10.91
C ARG A 129 7.64 14.30 11.81
N ARG A 130 7.93 14.23 13.11
CA ARG A 130 7.02 13.60 14.11
C ARG A 130 5.66 14.29 14.21
N ALA A 131 5.57 15.58 13.88
CA ALA A 131 4.31 16.30 13.78
C ALA A 131 3.48 15.89 12.53
N GLY A 132 4.02 15.02 11.67
CA GLY A 132 3.42 14.56 10.42
C GLY A 132 3.51 15.59 9.29
N LEU A 133 4.48 16.50 9.36
CA LEU A 133 4.63 17.60 8.39
C LEU A 133 5.73 17.29 7.37
N PRO A 134 5.53 17.56 6.06
CA PRO A 134 6.49 17.20 5.03
C PRO A 134 7.83 17.95 5.16
N TYR A 135 8.92 17.20 5.29
CA TYR A 135 10.29 17.71 5.18
C TYR A 135 10.95 17.14 3.93
N LEU A 136 11.16 17.98 2.93
CA LEU A 136 11.75 17.66 1.63
C LEU A 136 13.19 18.18 1.58
N VAL A 137 14.06 17.45 0.89
CA VAL A 137 15.46 17.86 0.70
C VAL A 137 15.83 17.87 -0.77
N TYR A 138 16.52 18.94 -1.19
CA TYR A 138 17.18 19.04 -2.48
C TYR A 138 18.68 19.31 -2.29
N LEU A 139 19.50 18.26 -2.42
CA LEU A 139 20.94 18.31 -2.25
C LEU A 139 21.61 19.02 -3.42
N ARG A 140 22.26 20.15 -3.17
CA ARG A 140 22.95 20.95 -4.20
C ARG A 140 24.45 20.74 -4.16
N ASN A 141 25.12 21.17 -5.23
CA ASN A 141 26.56 21.07 -5.36
C ASN A 141 27.31 22.20 -4.59
N PRO A 142 28.23 21.88 -3.67
CA PRO A 142 28.42 20.61 -2.99
C PRO A 142 27.58 20.52 -1.70
N THR A 143 27.24 19.30 -1.25
CA THR A 143 26.67 19.08 0.09
C THR A 143 27.48 18.04 0.85
N THR A 144 28.27 18.50 1.84
CA THR A 144 29.23 17.64 2.53
C THR A 144 29.27 17.83 4.05
N GLY A 145 29.93 16.92 4.75
CA GLY A 145 30.23 17.08 6.16
C GLY A 145 29.00 16.94 7.05
N GLY A 146 29.00 17.71 8.14
CA GLY A 146 27.91 17.74 9.12
C GLY A 146 26.55 18.07 8.53
N VAL A 147 26.49 18.83 7.42
CA VAL A 147 25.22 19.17 6.76
C VAL A 147 24.60 17.94 6.11
N PHE A 148 25.38 17.15 5.36
CA PHE A 148 24.92 15.88 4.80
C PHE A 148 24.59 14.90 5.94
N ALA A 149 25.44 14.81 6.96
CA ALA A 149 25.23 13.94 8.12
C ALA A 149 24.12 14.40 9.10
N SER A 150 23.30 15.41 8.74
CA SER A 150 22.18 15.88 9.56
C SER A 150 21.00 16.26 8.67
N TRP A 151 20.62 17.53 8.61
CA TRP A 151 19.39 18.02 7.99
C TRP A 151 19.33 17.83 6.47
N GLY A 152 20.46 17.58 5.81
CA GLY A 152 20.52 17.20 4.40
C GLY A 152 20.18 15.72 4.12
N SER A 153 20.10 14.85 5.13
CA SER A 153 19.75 13.44 4.93
C SER A 153 18.50 13.01 5.72
N MET A 154 17.76 13.97 6.25
CA MET A 154 16.56 13.71 7.06
C MET A 154 15.25 13.92 6.28
N GLY A 155 15.30 14.04 4.95
CA GLY A 155 14.14 14.16 4.08
C GLY A 155 13.20 12.95 4.18
N HIS A 156 11.88 13.18 4.15
CA HIS A 156 10.95 12.15 3.69
C HIS A 156 11.19 11.81 2.23
N ILE A 157 11.56 12.84 1.45
CA ILE A 157 11.98 12.76 0.05
C ILE A 157 13.28 13.54 -0.08
N THR A 158 14.27 12.94 -0.72
CA THR A 158 15.60 13.52 -0.95
C THR A 158 15.95 13.45 -2.43
N TRP A 159 15.93 14.60 -3.10
CA TRP A 159 16.42 14.76 -4.46
C TRP A 159 17.81 15.38 -4.48
N ALA A 160 18.50 15.26 -5.62
CA ALA A 160 19.81 15.89 -5.82
C ALA A 160 19.89 16.63 -7.16
N GLU A 161 20.68 17.70 -7.17
CA GLU A 161 21.12 18.39 -8.38
C GLU A 161 22.00 17.46 -9.24
N PRO A 162 21.84 17.45 -10.58
CA PRO A 162 22.69 16.66 -11.46
C PRO A 162 24.17 16.97 -11.28
N HIS A 163 25.00 15.93 -11.31
CA HIS A 163 26.46 16.00 -11.15
C HIS A 163 26.90 16.72 -9.87
N ALA A 164 26.10 16.69 -8.82
CA ALA A 164 26.45 17.31 -7.55
C ALA A 164 27.44 16.45 -6.76
N LEU A 165 28.43 17.12 -6.14
CA LEU A 165 29.31 16.48 -5.16
C LEU A 165 28.57 16.39 -3.81
N ILE A 166 28.27 15.17 -3.38
CA ILE A 166 27.56 14.87 -2.14
C ILE A 166 28.34 13.79 -1.39
N GLY A 167 28.69 14.05 -0.14
CA GLY A 167 29.44 13.06 0.63
C GLY A 167 29.75 13.43 2.07
N PHE A 168 30.02 12.42 2.89
CA PHE A 168 30.31 12.64 4.31
C PHE A 168 31.54 13.52 4.54
N LEU A 169 32.60 13.36 3.74
CA LEU A 169 33.81 14.19 3.79
C LEU A 169 34.18 14.64 2.38
N GLY A 170 34.42 15.93 2.18
CA GLY A 170 34.81 16.45 0.87
C GLY A 170 36.14 15.85 0.37
N PRO A 171 36.30 15.58 -0.94
CA PRO A 171 37.50 14.94 -1.51
C PRO A 171 38.79 15.66 -1.14
N ARG A 172 38.78 17.00 -1.16
CA ARG A 172 39.93 17.84 -0.81
C ARG A 172 40.46 17.59 0.60
N VAL A 173 39.58 17.32 1.56
CA VAL A 173 39.97 17.06 2.94
C VAL A 173 40.58 15.67 3.06
N TYR A 174 39.97 14.68 2.41
CA TYR A 174 40.52 13.33 2.34
C TYR A 174 41.92 13.32 1.71
N GLU A 175 42.09 13.98 0.57
CA GLU A 175 43.36 14.09 -0.14
C GLU A 175 44.44 14.77 0.69
N GLY A 176 44.07 15.85 1.40
CA GLY A 176 44.98 16.56 2.29
C GLY A 176 45.47 15.70 3.47
N LEU A 177 44.62 14.82 4.00
CA LEU A 177 44.95 13.96 5.15
C LEU A 177 45.66 12.66 4.76
N HIS A 178 45.28 12.07 3.63
CA HIS A 178 45.75 10.75 3.21
C HIS A 178 46.80 10.80 2.11
N HIS A 179 47.05 11.98 1.51
CA HIS A 179 47.97 12.18 0.39
C HIS A 179 47.69 11.23 -0.79
N LYS A 180 46.42 10.90 -1.01
CA LYS A 180 45.93 10.02 -2.06
C LYS A 180 44.65 10.61 -2.66
N PRO A 181 44.43 10.48 -3.98
CA PRO A 181 43.20 10.94 -4.62
C PRO A 181 41.99 10.25 -4.00
N PHE A 182 40.89 10.98 -3.87
CA PHE A 182 39.60 10.36 -3.55
C PHE A 182 39.07 9.64 -4.80
N PRO A 183 38.48 8.43 -4.70
CA PRO A 183 37.96 7.74 -5.87
C PRO A 183 36.89 8.54 -6.61
N ASP A 184 37.06 8.67 -7.93
CA ASP A 184 36.13 9.38 -8.80
C ASP A 184 34.74 8.72 -8.80
N GLY A 185 33.68 9.51 -8.96
CA GLY A 185 32.31 9.02 -9.10
C GLY A 185 31.60 8.63 -7.79
N VAL A 186 32.33 8.25 -6.73
CA VAL A 186 31.74 7.70 -5.49
C VAL A 186 30.82 8.71 -4.79
N GLN A 187 31.18 9.99 -4.79
CA GLN A 187 30.43 11.08 -4.15
C GLN A 187 29.59 11.88 -5.15
N MET A 188 29.31 11.32 -6.33
CA MET A 188 28.44 11.96 -7.31
C MET A 188 26.99 11.59 -7.04
N SER A 189 26.10 12.56 -7.22
CA SER A 189 24.65 12.39 -7.05
C SER A 189 24.10 11.14 -7.74
N GLU A 190 24.54 10.85 -8.96
CA GLU A 190 24.10 9.71 -9.78
C GLU A 190 24.47 8.38 -9.13
N ASN A 191 25.67 8.28 -8.57
CA ASN A 191 26.08 7.10 -7.82
C ASN A 191 25.22 6.94 -6.56
N LEU A 192 24.96 8.03 -5.83
CA LEU A 192 24.12 7.97 -4.63
C LEU A 192 22.66 7.60 -4.95
N ALA A 193 22.12 8.03 -6.09
CA ALA A 193 20.80 7.59 -6.56
C ALA A 193 20.79 6.11 -6.92
N ALA A 194 21.83 5.61 -7.63
CA ALA A 194 21.97 4.19 -7.95
C ALA A 194 22.12 3.30 -6.70
N GLN A 195 22.70 3.83 -5.63
CA GLN A 195 22.80 3.15 -4.32
C GLN A 195 21.55 3.33 -3.44
N GLY A 196 20.52 4.02 -3.93
CA GLY A 196 19.28 4.28 -3.21
C GLY A 196 19.45 5.19 -1.99
N ILE A 197 20.51 6.02 -1.93
CA ILE A 197 20.74 7.03 -0.88
C ILE A 197 19.98 8.33 -1.20
N VAL A 198 19.87 8.65 -2.49
CA VAL A 198 19.05 9.75 -3.03
C VAL A 198 17.89 9.14 -3.80
N ASP A 199 16.71 9.74 -3.70
CA ASP A 199 15.51 9.22 -4.35
C ASP A 199 15.51 9.50 -5.86
N ALA A 200 15.91 10.70 -6.29
CA ALA A 200 16.06 10.97 -7.73
C ALA A 200 17.03 12.12 -8.01
N ILE A 201 17.53 12.14 -9.25
CA ILE A 201 18.26 13.27 -9.82
C ILE A 201 17.25 14.21 -10.47
N VAL A 202 17.19 15.45 -10.01
CA VAL A 202 16.19 16.41 -10.45
C VAL A 202 16.90 17.70 -10.88
N PRO A 203 16.87 18.09 -12.16
CA PRO A 203 17.32 19.40 -12.60
C PRO A 203 16.55 20.51 -11.88
N VAL A 204 17.23 21.61 -11.53
CA VAL A 204 16.61 22.74 -10.80
C VAL A 204 15.36 23.27 -11.52
N ALA A 205 15.33 23.25 -12.86
CA ALA A 205 14.20 23.70 -13.66
C ALA A 205 12.92 22.87 -13.46
N GLU A 206 13.04 21.61 -13.04
CA GLU A 206 11.90 20.71 -12.76
C GLU A 206 11.51 20.71 -11.28
N LEU A 207 12.33 21.30 -10.41
CA LEU A 207 12.17 21.18 -8.96
C LEU A 207 10.86 21.83 -8.48
N ALA A 208 10.51 22.99 -9.04
CA ALA A 208 9.29 23.70 -8.66
C ALA A 208 8.03 22.86 -8.93
N GLU A 209 7.93 22.28 -10.13
CA GLU A 209 6.82 21.42 -10.52
C GLU A 209 6.73 20.17 -9.63
N ARG A 210 7.86 19.51 -9.36
CA ARG A 210 7.90 18.31 -8.51
C ARG A 210 7.50 18.58 -7.06
N VAL A 211 8.02 19.68 -6.48
CA VAL A 211 7.66 20.09 -5.11
C VAL A 211 6.17 20.45 -5.06
N GLY A 212 5.69 21.24 -6.02
CA GLY A 212 4.28 21.62 -6.13
C GLY A 212 3.37 20.39 -6.16
N ARG A 213 3.69 19.39 -7.00
CA ARG A 213 2.91 18.15 -7.09
C ARG A 213 2.91 17.33 -5.81
N VAL A 214 4.06 17.20 -5.13
CA VAL A 214 4.14 16.51 -3.84
C VAL A 214 3.27 17.20 -2.80
N VAL A 215 3.40 18.52 -2.68
CA VAL A 215 2.67 19.29 -1.68
C VAL A 215 1.16 19.29 -1.97
N GLU A 216 0.75 19.41 -3.24
CA GLU A 216 -0.65 19.31 -3.68
C GLU A 216 -1.28 17.95 -3.29
N LEU A 217 -0.55 16.85 -3.44
CA LEU A 217 -1.04 15.53 -3.08
C LEU A 217 -1.11 15.31 -1.56
N LEU A 218 -0.25 15.97 -0.80
CA LEU A 218 -0.18 15.91 0.66
C LEU A 218 -1.12 16.91 1.36
N ALA A 219 -1.61 17.91 0.65
CA ALA A 219 -2.61 18.83 1.15
C ALA A 219 -3.92 18.05 1.43
N GLU A 220 -4.56 18.36 2.55
CA GLU A 220 -5.91 17.84 2.81
C GLU A 220 -6.85 18.40 1.73
N PRO A 221 -7.75 17.58 1.15
CA PRO A 221 -8.73 18.07 0.20
C PRO A 221 -9.53 19.21 0.83
N ASP A 222 -9.56 20.36 0.16
CA ASP A 222 -10.18 21.57 0.67
C ASP A 222 -11.71 21.39 0.67
N ASP A 223 -12.28 21.13 1.85
CA ASP A 223 -13.73 20.97 2.11
C ASP A 223 -14.53 22.23 1.70
N SER A 224 -13.84 23.31 1.33
CA SER A 224 -14.41 24.63 1.02
C SER A 224 -14.81 24.83 -0.44
N THR A 225 -14.53 23.88 -1.35
CA THR A 225 -14.91 24.01 -2.78
C THR A 225 -16.24 23.34 -3.16
N ASP A 226 -16.94 22.69 -2.24
CA ASP A 226 -18.25 22.10 -2.51
C ASP A 226 -19.39 23.00 -2.03
N THR A 227 -19.58 24.14 -2.72
CA THR A 227 -20.83 24.91 -2.63
C THR A 227 -21.26 25.46 -3.99
N ALA A 228 -21.26 24.61 -5.02
CA ALA A 228 -22.08 24.85 -6.22
C ALA A 228 -22.31 23.56 -7.03
N SER A 229 -23.53 23.04 -6.95
CA SER A 229 -24.12 22.02 -7.85
C SER A 229 -23.36 20.67 -7.88
N SER A 230 -23.88 19.63 -7.25
CA SER A 230 -25.04 18.92 -7.80
C SER A 230 -25.70 18.06 -6.73
N THR A 231 -27.01 18.27 -6.56
CA THR A 231 -27.88 17.29 -5.90
C THR A 231 -27.97 16.07 -6.81
N THR A 232 -26.97 15.21 -6.77
CA THR A 232 -27.05 13.87 -7.35
C THR A 232 -27.20 12.92 -6.18
N THR A 233 -28.42 12.44 -6.00
CA THR A 233 -28.73 11.33 -5.11
C THR A 233 -27.76 10.19 -5.41
N TYR A 234 -26.77 9.97 -4.54
CA TYR A 234 -25.91 8.79 -4.60
C TYR A 234 -26.81 7.58 -4.34
N SER A 235 -27.18 6.91 -5.43
CA SER A 235 -27.73 5.56 -5.37
C SER A 235 -26.61 4.67 -4.84
N SER A 236 -26.69 4.32 -3.56
CA SER A 236 -25.96 3.20 -2.97
C SER A 236 -26.54 1.91 -3.54
N SER A 237 -26.28 1.67 -4.83
CA SER A 237 -26.45 0.35 -5.41
C SER A 237 -25.16 -0.40 -5.11
N PRO A 238 -25.21 -1.57 -4.46
CA PRO A 238 -24.06 -2.46 -4.42
C PRO A 238 -23.66 -2.69 -5.88
N ALA A 239 -22.38 -2.51 -6.19
CA ALA A 239 -21.86 -2.99 -7.46
C ALA A 239 -22.21 -4.48 -7.51
N GLN A 240 -23.16 -4.85 -8.38
CA GLN A 240 -23.47 -6.25 -8.58
C GLN A 240 -22.17 -6.96 -8.95
N PRO A 241 -21.90 -8.17 -8.41
CA PRO A 241 -20.83 -8.98 -8.93
C PRO A 241 -21.08 -9.11 -10.42
N ASN A 242 -20.11 -8.66 -11.22
CA ASN A 242 -20.24 -8.63 -12.66
C ASN A 242 -20.52 -10.08 -13.11
N SER A 243 -21.79 -10.40 -13.35
CA SER A 243 -22.28 -11.75 -13.67
C SER A 243 -21.99 -12.12 -15.12
N SER A 244 -21.02 -11.46 -15.74
CA SER A 244 -20.37 -11.89 -16.96
C SER A 244 -19.10 -12.66 -16.62
N LEU A 245 -19.23 -13.80 -15.93
CA LEU A 245 -18.30 -14.93 -16.08
C LEU A 245 -18.57 -15.65 -17.41
N SER A 246 -18.83 -14.89 -18.48
CA SER A 246 -18.98 -15.40 -19.83
C SER A 246 -17.66 -15.20 -20.57
N GLU A 247 -16.89 -16.30 -20.64
CA GLU A 247 -15.86 -16.60 -21.64
C GLU A 247 -14.63 -15.67 -21.74
N SER A 248 -13.71 -15.80 -20.78
CA SER A 248 -12.24 -15.97 -20.95
C SER A 248 -11.59 -15.76 -19.56
N SER A 249 -10.74 -16.62 -19.01
CA SER A 249 -9.56 -17.27 -19.59
C SER A 249 -9.40 -18.72 -19.07
N GLY A 250 -9.85 -19.70 -19.85
CA GLY A 250 -9.42 -21.09 -19.66
C GLY A 250 -7.91 -21.18 -19.89
N GLY A 251 -7.17 -21.67 -18.90
CA GLY A 251 -5.71 -21.80 -18.99
C GLY A 251 -5.14 -22.43 -17.72
N THR A 252 -4.08 -23.22 -17.90
CA THR A 252 -3.32 -23.80 -16.78
C THR A 252 -2.56 -22.70 -16.02
N PRO A 253 -2.14 -22.93 -14.76
CA PRO A 253 -1.24 -22.00 -14.07
C PRO A 253 0.04 -21.69 -14.86
N TRP A 254 0.51 -22.63 -15.69
CA TRP A 254 1.63 -22.39 -16.60
C TRP A 254 1.31 -21.43 -17.76
N ASP A 255 0.08 -21.45 -18.29
CA ASP A 255 -0.35 -20.50 -19.30
C ASP A 255 -0.32 -19.07 -18.76
N ARG A 256 -0.71 -18.90 -17.49
CA ARG A 256 -0.65 -17.62 -16.77
C ARG A 256 0.79 -17.14 -16.59
N VAL A 257 1.70 -18.01 -16.13
CA VAL A 257 3.14 -17.71 -16.05
C VAL A 257 3.70 -17.24 -17.40
N ARG A 258 3.29 -17.88 -18.50
CA ARG A 258 3.70 -17.45 -19.85
C ARG A 258 3.08 -16.13 -20.27
N ALA A 259 1.81 -15.90 -19.94
CA ALA A 259 1.10 -14.65 -20.24
C ALA A 259 1.70 -13.44 -19.53
N THR A 260 2.07 -13.58 -18.25
CA THR A 260 2.69 -12.48 -17.49
C THR A 260 4.07 -12.09 -18.03
N ARG A 261 4.73 -12.98 -18.78
CA ARG A 261 6.04 -12.74 -19.40
C ARG A 261 5.96 -12.15 -20.81
N ALA A 262 4.75 -11.88 -21.30
CA ALA A 262 4.56 -11.32 -22.64
C ALA A 262 5.27 -9.96 -22.79
N PRO A 263 6.05 -9.76 -23.87
CA PRO A 263 6.66 -8.46 -24.15
C PRO A 263 5.60 -7.37 -24.28
N GLY A 264 5.88 -6.18 -23.74
CA GLY A 264 4.96 -5.03 -23.82
C GLY A 264 3.72 -5.16 -22.93
N ARG A 265 3.69 -6.13 -22.02
CA ARG A 265 2.66 -6.19 -20.98
C ARG A 265 2.72 -4.90 -20.13
N PRO A 266 1.60 -4.22 -19.91
CA PRO A 266 1.53 -3.06 -19.03
C PRO A 266 2.03 -3.41 -17.62
N GLY A 267 2.72 -2.46 -17.00
CA GLY A 267 3.28 -2.60 -15.67
C GLY A 267 2.91 -1.44 -14.76
N LEU A 268 3.62 -1.33 -13.65
CA LEU A 268 3.42 -0.25 -12.67
C LEU A 268 3.42 1.14 -13.31
N ARG A 269 4.34 1.42 -14.24
CA ARG A 269 4.45 2.76 -14.86
C ARG A 269 3.18 3.16 -15.60
N ASP A 270 2.49 2.21 -16.22
CA ASP A 270 1.22 2.46 -16.90
C ASP A 270 0.10 2.76 -15.91
N LEU A 271 0.18 2.24 -14.67
CA LEU A 271 -0.76 2.54 -13.59
C LEU A 271 -0.57 3.96 -13.01
N LEU A 272 0.61 4.56 -13.19
CA LEU A 272 0.93 5.89 -12.65
C LEU A 272 0.46 6.97 -13.64
N GLY A 273 -0.67 7.60 -13.34
CA GLY A 273 -1.26 8.67 -14.15
C GLY A 273 -0.84 10.08 -13.73
N ALA A 274 -1.52 11.09 -14.29
CA ALA A 274 -1.28 12.51 -14.03
C ALA A 274 -1.40 12.91 -12.54
N ASP A 275 -2.19 12.17 -11.75
CA ASP A 275 -2.37 12.39 -10.32
C ASP A 275 -1.28 11.72 -9.46
N THR A 276 -0.03 11.73 -9.95
CA THR A 276 1.11 11.06 -9.32
C THR A 276 2.28 12.02 -9.18
N ALA A 277 2.88 12.08 -7.99
CA ALA A 277 4.22 12.63 -7.79
C ALA A 277 5.23 11.49 -7.78
N MET A 278 6.11 11.44 -8.79
CA MET A 278 7.22 10.49 -8.81
C MET A 278 8.29 10.89 -7.79
N ILE A 279 8.68 9.97 -6.90
CA ILE A 279 9.71 10.20 -5.88
C ILE A 279 11.03 9.54 -6.27
N HIS A 280 11.00 8.24 -6.60
CA HIS A 280 12.16 7.45 -7.02
C HIS A 280 11.79 6.55 -8.20
N ASP A 281 12.56 6.60 -9.28
CA ASP A 281 12.31 5.88 -10.54
C ASP A 281 13.57 5.36 -11.25
N VAL A 282 14.71 5.33 -10.55
CA VAL A 282 16.04 4.96 -11.09
C VAL A 282 16.31 3.44 -11.00
N GLY A 283 15.51 2.70 -10.25
CA GLY A 283 15.69 1.28 -9.98
C GLY A 283 14.47 0.40 -10.28
N PRO A 284 14.58 -0.91 -10.06
CA PRO A 284 13.48 -1.87 -10.20
C PRO A 284 12.41 -1.75 -9.13
N ILE A 285 12.58 -0.87 -8.14
CA ILE A 285 11.53 -0.42 -7.23
C ILE A 285 11.24 1.04 -7.53
N VAL A 286 9.98 1.37 -7.67
CA VAL A 286 9.48 2.75 -7.83
C VAL A 286 8.79 3.17 -6.54
N LEU A 287 9.04 4.42 -6.13
CA LEU A 287 8.34 5.08 -5.04
C LEU A 287 7.63 6.33 -5.57
N ALA A 288 6.35 6.48 -5.22
CA ALA A 288 5.56 7.63 -5.63
C ALA A 288 4.49 7.99 -4.59
N LEU A 289 3.92 9.19 -4.71
CA LEU A 289 2.61 9.52 -4.14
C LEU A 289 1.59 9.51 -5.26
N SER A 290 0.43 8.91 -5.05
CA SER A 290 -0.61 8.87 -6.07
C SER A 290 -1.99 8.97 -5.45
N ARG A 291 -2.92 9.64 -6.13
CA ARG A 291 -4.31 9.79 -5.70
C ARG A 291 -5.22 8.73 -6.33
N PHE A 292 -5.91 7.97 -5.50
CA PHE A 292 -6.90 6.96 -5.89
C PHE A 292 -8.28 7.40 -5.38
N GLY A 293 -9.10 7.96 -6.27
CA GLY A 293 -10.34 8.64 -5.87
C GLY A 293 -10.02 9.86 -4.99
N GLN A 294 -10.50 9.85 -3.74
CA GLN A 294 -10.25 10.93 -2.76
C GLN A 294 -9.03 10.64 -1.87
N THR A 295 -8.37 9.50 -2.02
CA THR A 295 -7.32 9.05 -1.11
C THR A 295 -5.95 9.19 -1.76
N THR A 296 -5.07 10.01 -1.19
CA THR A 296 -3.63 9.98 -1.53
C THR A 296 -2.95 8.84 -0.78
N ALA A 297 -2.18 8.02 -1.48
CA ALA A 297 -1.41 6.92 -0.91
C ALA A 297 0.06 6.95 -1.36
N VAL A 298 0.94 6.38 -0.53
CA VAL A 298 2.31 6.05 -0.94
C VAL A 298 2.27 4.79 -1.77
N VAL A 299 2.79 4.85 -2.99
CA VAL A 299 2.89 3.71 -3.90
C VAL A 299 4.32 3.18 -3.89
N ILE A 300 4.47 1.88 -3.61
CA ILE A 300 5.75 1.16 -3.66
C ILE A 300 5.57 -0.02 -4.61
N GLY A 301 6.18 0.04 -5.78
CA GLY A 301 5.93 -0.98 -6.79
C GLY A 301 7.18 -1.48 -7.49
N GLN A 302 7.08 -2.67 -8.06
CA GLN A 302 8.13 -3.30 -8.83
C GLN A 302 8.02 -2.90 -10.29
N ASP A 303 9.12 -2.41 -10.85
CA ASP A 303 9.18 -1.96 -12.23
C ASP A 303 9.66 -3.08 -13.15
N ARG A 304 8.73 -3.66 -13.90
CA ARG A 304 9.02 -4.74 -14.82
C ARG A 304 9.94 -4.32 -15.97
N SER A 305 9.92 -3.06 -16.43
CA SER A 305 10.72 -2.66 -17.60
C SER A 305 12.20 -2.64 -17.24
N VAL A 306 12.53 -2.12 -16.06
CA VAL A 306 13.91 -2.13 -15.52
C VAL A 306 14.40 -3.55 -15.25
N GLN A 307 13.53 -4.42 -14.72
CA GLN A 307 13.86 -5.82 -14.48
C GLN A 307 14.08 -6.60 -15.79
N ALA A 308 13.31 -6.30 -16.85
CA ALA A 308 13.50 -6.90 -18.18
C ALA A 308 14.82 -6.48 -18.84
N GLU A 309 15.37 -5.31 -18.48
CA GLU A 309 16.72 -4.87 -18.89
C GLU A 309 17.84 -5.54 -18.08
N GLY A 310 17.50 -6.43 -17.14
CA GLY A 310 18.44 -7.22 -16.36
C GLY A 310 18.79 -6.65 -14.99
N ARG A 311 18.21 -5.51 -14.59
CA ARG A 311 18.37 -4.95 -13.24
C ARG A 311 17.29 -5.51 -12.31
N LEU A 312 17.59 -6.62 -11.65
CA LEU A 312 16.72 -7.23 -10.65
C LEU A 312 16.80 -6.51 -9.30
N ILE A 313 15.83 -6.81 -8.42
CA ILE A 313 15.68 -6.17 -7.11
C ILE A 313 16.81 -6.60 -6.18
N GLY A 314 17.64 -5.64 -5.77
CA GLY A 314 18.74 -5.84 -4.83
C GLY A 314 18.48 -5.26 -3.43
N PRO A 315 19.47 -5.35 -2.52
CA PRO A 315 19.35 -4.81 -1.16
C PRO A 315 19.10 -3.30 -1.12
N ALA A 316 19.71 -2.53 -2.02
CA ALA A 316 19.54 -1.08 -2.10
C ALA A 316 18.10 -0.69 -2.46
N ASP A 317 17.48 -1.43 -3.38
CA ASP A 317 16.11 -1.18 -3.85
C ASP A 317 15.09 -1.49 -2.74
N LEU A 318 15.33 -2.52 -1.93
CA LEU A 318 14.50 -2.80 -0.75
C LEU A 318 14.63 -1.72 0.33
N ARG A 319 15.78 -1.04 0.44
CA ARG A 319 15.89 0.14 1.31
C ARG A 319 15.05 1.31 0.80
N VAL A 320 14.86 1.45 -0.52
CA VAL A 320 13.92 2.42 -1.10
C VAL A 320 12.49 2.11 -0.64
N ALA A 321 12.06 0.85 -0.79
CA ALA A 321 10.73 0.41 -0.33
C ALA A 321 10.51 0.73 1.16
N ARG A 322 11.49 0.40 2.02
CA ARG A 322 11.43 0.66 3.46
C ARG A 322 11.36 2.15 3.81
N ARG A 323 12.07 3.01 3.07
CA ARG A 323 11.91 4.48 3.22
C ARG A 323 10.50 4.93 2.86
N GLY A 324 9.89 4.37 1.82
CA GLY A 324 8.50 4.61 1.47
C GLY A 324 7.54 4.25 2.60
N LEU A 325 7.73 3.09 3.25
CA LEU A 325 6.92 2.64 4.39
C LEU A 325 7.08 3.54 5.62
N ALA A 326 8.30 4.00 5.89
CA ALA A 326 8.59 4.97 6.94
C ALA A 326 7.91 6.32 6.66
N ALA A 327 8.03 6.83 5.43
CA ALA A 327 7.38 8.06 5.00
C ALA A 327 5.85 7.96 5.11
N ALA A 328 5.25 6.85 4.68
CA ALA A 328 3.81 6.60 4.83
C ALA A 328 3.36 6.64 6.31
N THR A 329 4.17 6.06 7.20
CA THR A 329 3.91 6.05 8.64
C THR A 329 3.93 7.46 9.23
N GLU A 330 4.97 8.22 8.93
CA GLU A 330 5.19 9.57 9.47
C GLU A 330 4.21 10.60 8.88
N LEU A 331 4.01 10.58 7.56
CA LEU A 331 3.06 11.43 6.83
C LEU A 331 1.60 10.97 6.93
N ARG A 332 1.38 9.83 7.59
CA ARG A 332 0.05 9.31 7.92
C ARG A 332 -0.79 8.85 6.73
N LEU A 333 -0.12 8.38 5.67
CA LEU A 333 -0.73 7.99 4.42
C LEU A 333 -0.95 6.47 4.34
N PRO A 334 -2.01 6.01 3.68
CA PRO A 334 -2.13 4.63 3.23
C PRO A 334 -0.97 4.21 2.32
N VAL A 335 -0.77 2.90 2.19
CA VAL A 335 0.24 2.30 1.32
C VAL A 335 -0.43 1.43 0.27
N VAL A 336 0.01 1.58 -0.98
CA VAL A 336 -0.32 0.68 -2.08
C VAL A 336 0.97 0.01 -2.54
N THR A 337 1.03 -1.32 -2.46
CA THR A 337 2.12 -2.09 -3.05
C THR A 337 1.71 -2.68 -4.38
N VAL A 338 2.64 -2.71 -5.35
CA VAL A 338 2.41 -3.31 -6.67
C VAL A 338 3.49 -4.34 -6.96
N ILE A 339 3.09 -5.58 -7.21
CA ILE A 339 3.97 -6.73 -7.36
C ILE A 339 3.95 -7.19 -8.83
N ASP A 340 5.14 -7.19 -9.42
CA ASP A 340 5.41 -7.65 -10.77
C ASP A 340 6.92 -7.90 -10.93
N THR A 341 7.40 -9.01 -10.37
CA THR A 341 8.81 -9.38 -10.32
C THR A 341 9.05 -10.85 -10.68
N PRO A 342 10.06 -11.14 -11.52
CA PRO A 342 10.56 -12.50 -11.75
C PRO A 342 11.47 -12.97 -10.61
N GLY A 343 11.79 -12.12 -9.63
CA GLY A 343 12.59 -12.46 -8.46
C GLY A 343 13.66 -11.44 -8.12
N ALA A 344 14.35 -11.69 -7.00
CA ALA A 344 15.45 -10.86 -6.54
C ALA A 344 16.75 -11.11 -7.32
N GLU A 345 17.69 -10.17 -7.23
CA GLU A 345 19.05 -10.33 -7.75
C GLU A 345 19.78 -11.47 -7.03
N LEU A 346 20.40 -12.39 -7.80
CA LEU A 346 21.19 -13.50 -7.27
C LEU A 346 22.67 -13.32 -7.62
N SER A 347 23.33 -12.37 -6.95
CA SER A 347 24.74 -12.02 -7.17
C SER A 347 25.53 -11.97 -5.86
N VAL A 348 26.86 -12.02 -5.97
CA VAL A 348 27.76 -11.83 -4.81
C VAL A 348 27.48 -10.49 -4.12
N ALA A 349 27.26 -9.43 -4.88
CA ALA A 349 26.95 -8.11 -4.34
C ALA A 349 25.62 -8.08 -3.59
N ALA A 350 24.60 -8.80 -4.07
CA ALA A 350 23.31 -8.91 -3.39
C ALA A 350 23.43 -9.66 -2.06
N GLU A 351 24.18 -10.77 -2.03
CA GLU A 351 24.44 -11.55 -0.82
C GLU A 351 25.23 -10.74 0.22
N GLU A 352 26.36 -10.16 -0.17
CA GLU A 352 27.21 -9.34 0.71
C GLU A 352 26.51 -8.04 1.14
N GLY A 353 25.64 -7.50 0.29
CA GLY A 353 24.79 -6.35 0.59
C GLY A 353 23.62 -6.66 1.53
N GLY A 354 23.40 -7.94 1.86
CA GLY A 354 22.42 -8.40 2.84
C GLY A 354 21.00 -8.52 2.28
N LEU A 355 20.81 -9.04 1.06
CA LEU A 355 19.50 -9.16 0.42
C LEU A 355 18.45 -9.85 1.30
N ALA A 356 18.77 -11.03 1.85
CA ALA A 356 17.85 -11.76 2.72
C ALA A 356 17.44 -10.95 3.97
N ARG A 357 18.37 -10.16 4.52
CA ARG A 357 18.09 -9.27 5.65
C ARG A 357 17.17 -8.14 5.25
N GLU A 358 17.39 -7.50 4.10
CA GLU A 358 16.51 -6.41 3.65
C GLU A 358 15.11 -6.90 3.27
N ILE A 359 14.97 -8.13 2.74
CA ILE A 359 13.66 -8.78 2.54
C ILE A 359 12.93 -8.92 3.88
N ALA A 360 13.59 -9.49 4.89
CA ALA A 360 13.01 -9.70 6.21
C ALA A 360 12.60 -8.38 6.87
N LEU A 361 13.44 -7.34 6.77
CA LEU A 361 13.13 -6.03 7.34
C LEU A 361 12.01 -5.31 6.59
N CYS A 362 11.98 -5.39 5.25
CA CYS A 362 10.90 -4.80 4.46
C CYS A 362 9.55 -5.43 4.79
N LEU A 363 9.51 -6.76 4.89
CA LEU A 363 8.34 -7.50 5.30
C LEU A 363 7.84 -7.08 6.70
N ALA A 364 8.76 -7.00 7.67
CA ALA A 364 8.44 -6.59 9.03
C ALA A 364 7.92 -5.14 9.09
N ASP A 365 8.56 -4.24 8.35
CA ASP A 365 8.14 -2.83 8.26
C ASP A 365 6.74 -2.73 7.66
N LEU A 366 6.44 -3.42 6.56
CA LEU A 366 5.13 -3.41 5.87
C LEU A 366 4.02 -3.93 6.77
N VAL A 367 4.24 -5.07 7.45
CA VAL A 367 3.27 -5.62 8.40
C VAL A 367 3.02 -4.64 9.55
N ALA A 368 4.04 -3.91 10.00
CA ALA A 368 3.93 -3.01 11.15
C ALA A 368 3.30 -1.64 10.85
N VAL A 369 3.22 -1.20 9.59
CA VAL A 369 2.71 0.13 9.18
C VAL A 369 1.35 0.44 9.84
N PRO A 370 1.17 1.52 10.59
CA PRO A 370 -0.09 1.81 11.30
C PRO A 370 -1.18 2.41 10.39
N ARG A 371 -1.09 2.20 9.08
CA ARG A 371 -1.93 2.81 8.03
C ARG A 371 -2.53 1.72 7.14
N PRO A 372 -3.68 1.97 6.50
CA PRO A 372 -4.29 1.01 5.59
C PRO A 372 -3.32 0.61 4.47
N THR A 373 -3.27 -0.68 4.14
CA THR A 373 -2.40 -1.23 3.10
C THR A 373 -3.21 -2.00 2.06
N VAL A 374 -2.96 -1.74 0.78
CA VAL A 374 -3.50 -2.51 -0.34
C VAL A 374 -2.33 -3.08 -1.15
N SER A 375 -2.32 -4.39 -1.37
CA SER A 375 -1.35 -5.05 -2.25
C SER A 375 -2.02 -5.44 -3.56
N VAL A 376 -1.38 -5.12 -4.67
CA VAL A 376 -1.83 -5.42 -6.02
C VAL A 376 -0.83 -6.37 -6.68
N LEU A 377 -1.22 -7.62 -6.87
CA LEU A 377 -0.47 -8.60 -7.64
C LEU A 377 -0.83 -8.45 -9.12
N LEU A 378 0.00 -7.70 -9.86
CA LEU A 378 -0.29 -7.28 -11.24
C LEU A 378 0.16 -8.31 -12.29
N GLY A 379 1.19 -9.08 -11.99
CA GLY A 379 1.78 -10.03 -12.92
C GLY A 379 2.60 -11.10 -12.21
N GLU A 380 3.92 -11.06 -12.38
CA GLU A 380 4.82 -12.05 -11.78
C GLU A 380 5.02 -11.81 -10.28
N GLY A 381 4.98 -12.86 -9.47
CA GLY A 381 5.21 -12.79 -8.03
C GLY A 381 6.20 -13.85 -7.58
N ALA A 382 7.48 -13.68 -7.85
CA ALA A 382 8.49 -14.69 -7.50
C ALA A 382 9.30 -14.35 -6.24
N GLY A 383 9.31 -15.29 -5.30
CA GLY A 383 10.22 -15.36 -4.17
C GLY A 383 10.17 -14.20 -3.20
N GLY A 384 11.29 -13.99 -2.49
CA GLY A 384 11.35 -13.05 -1.37
C GLY A 384 11.13 -11.59 -1.78
N ALA A 385 11.47 -11.19 -3.00
CA ALA A 385 11.22 -9.84 -3.49
C ALA A 385 9.72 -9.56 -3.64
N ALA A 386 8.95 -10.51 -4.19
CA ALA A 386 7.48 -10.41 -4.23
C ALA A 386 6.88 -10.43 -2.82
N LEU A 387 7.33 -11.39 -1.99
CA LEU A 387 6.84 -11.54 -0.62
C LEU A 387 7.03 -10.28 0.23
N ALA A 388 8.16 -9.56 0.05
CA ALA A 388 8.46 -8.33 0.78
C ALA A 388 7.39 -7.24 0.62
N LEU A 389 6.58 -7.28 -0.45
CA LEU A 389 5.55 -6.28 -0.75
C LEU A 389 4.11 -6.86 -0.72
N PHE A 390 3.93 -8.13 -0.35
CA PHE A 390 2.66 -8.84 -0.46
C PHE A 390 1.67 -8.67 0.72
N PRO A 391 2.10 -8.70 2.00
CA PRO A 391 1.17 -8.54 3.12
C PRO A 391 0.42 -7.21 3.08
N ALA A 392 -0.90 -7.29 3.13
CA ALA A 392 -1.75 -6.10 3.08
C ALA A 392 -3.12 -6.36 3.74
N ASP A 393 -3.75 -5.28 4.20
CA ASP A 393 -5.12 -5.29 4.72
C ASP A 393 -6.08 -5.78 3.63
N ARG A 394 -5.85 -5.36 2.38
CA ARG A 394 -6.56 -5.88 1.20
C ARG A 394 -5.57 -6.31 0.11
N ARG A 395 -5.80 -7.45 -0.52
CA ARG A 395 -4.95 -8.03 -1.58
C ARG A 395 -5.79 -8.23 -2.85
N LEU A 396 -5.47 -7.49 -3.90
CA LEU A 396 -6.06 -7.61 -5.23
C LEU A 396 -5.08 -8.33 -6.16
N ALA A 397 -5.58 -9.09 -7.13
CA ALA A 397 -4.74 -9.73 -8.14
C ALA A 397 -5.37 -9.67 -9.53
N ALA A 398 -4.53 -9.51 -10.57
CA ALA A 398 -4.98 -9.76 -11.93
C ALA A 398 -5.31 -11.25 -12.09
N ASP A 399 -6.27 -11.57 -12.94
CA ASP A 399 -6.72 -12.95 -13.17
C ASP A 399 -5.60 -13.87 -13.68
N ASP A 400 -4.68 -13.35 -14.48
CA ASP A 400 -3.52 -14.07 -14.98
C ASP A 400 -2.25 -13.90 -14.12
N ALA A 401 -2.34 -13.21 -12.98
CA ALA A 401 -1.21 -13.07 -12.07
C ALA A 401 -0.94 -14.36 -11.27
N TRP A 402 0.26 -14.46 -10.71
CA TRP A 402 0.68 -15.63 -9.92
C TRP A 402 1.70 -15.25 -8.85
N LEU A 403 1.74 -16.02 -7.76
CA LEU A 403 2.69 -15.86 -6.66
C LEU A 403 3.30 -17.23 -6.30
N SER A 404 4.63 -17.31 -6.20
CA SER A 404 5.34 -18.55 -5.89
C SER A 404 6.64 -18.29 -5.10
N PRO A 405 7.10 -19.22 -4.25
CA PRO A 405 8.39 -19.09 -3.53
C PRO A 405 9.61 -18.96 -4.44
N LEU A 406 9.52 -19.45 -5.67
CA LEU A 406 10.55 -19.36 -6.71
C LEU A 406 9.88 -19.24 -8.08
N PRO A 407 10.60 -18.76 -9.11
CA PRO A 407 10.20 -19.04 -10.49
C PRO A 407 9.91 -20.55 -10.64
N PRO A 408 8.81 -20.97 -11.31
CA PRO A 408 8.43 -22.38 -11.36
C PRO A 408 9.54 -23.29 -11.91
N GLU A 409 10.39 -22.78 -12.80
CA GLU A 409 11.58 -23.46 -13.29
C GLU A 409 12.60 -23.72 -12.18
N GLY A 410 12.81 -22.75 -11.28
CA GLY A 410 13.67 -22.91 -10.11
C GLY A 410 13.12 -23.96 -9.14
N ALA A 411 11.80 -23.98 -8.92
CA ALA A 411 11.15 -25.03 -8.13
C ALA A 411 11.36 -26.42 -8.77
N SER A 412 11.24 -26.52 -10.09
CA SER A 412 11.52 -27.74 -10.84
C SER A 412 12.96 -28.22 -10.66
N VAL A 413 13.93 -27.32 -10.69
CA VAL A 413 15.34 -27.70 -10.48
C VAL A 413 15.57 -28.27 -9.08
N ILE A 414 14.90 -27.74 -8.06
CA ILE A 414 15.02 -28.24 -6.68
C ILE A 414 14.41 -29.65 -6.55
N VAL A 415 13.21 -29.86 -7.09
CA VAL A 415 12.46 -31.11 -6.87
C VAL A 415 12.86 -32.20 -7.86
N HIS A 416 13.02 -31.86 -9.14
CA HIS A 416 13.22 -32.80 -10.25
C HIS A 416 14.62 -32.74 -10.87
N ARG A 417 15.48 -31.78 -10.46
CA ARG A 417 16.84 -31.57 -11.01
C ARG A 417 16.88 -31.17 -12.48
N ASP A 418 15.76 -30.68 -13.02
CA ASP A 418 15.64 -30.08 -14.35
C ASP A 418 14.57 -28.98 -14.34
N THR A 419 14.36 -28.27 -15.46
CA THR A 419 13.32 -27.23 -15.57
C THR A 419 12.04 -27.70 -16.25
N ALA A 420 11.97 -28.95 -16.72
CA ALA A 420 10.91 -29.43 -17.59
C ALA A 420 9.58 -29.63 -16.85
N HIS A 421 9.62 -29.83 -15.54
CA HIS A 421 8.46 -30.08 -14.68
C HIS A 421 7.86 -28.78 -14.10
N ALA A 422 8.32 -27.61 -14.57
CA ALA A 422 7.79 -26.31 -14.15
C ALA A 422 6.26 -26.17 -14.32
N PRO A 423 5.63 -26.64 -15.43
CA PRO A 423 4.18 -26.58 -15.57
C PRO A 423 3.43 -27.43 -14.53
N GLU A 424 3.96 -28.62 -14.24
CA GLU A 424 3.37 -29.56 -13.28
C GLU A 424 3.46 -29.01 -11.86
N LEU A 425 4.61 -28.44 -11.48
CA LEU A 425 4.79 -27.81 -10.18
C LEU A 425 3.96 -26.55 -10.00
N ALA A 426 3.86 -25.71 -11.04
CA ALA A 426 3.00 -24.52 -11.00
C ALA A 426 1.55 -24.89 -10.68
N ALA A 427 1.04 -25.97 -11.30
CA ALA A 427 -0.29 -26.49 -11.00
C ALA A 427 -0.38 -27.12 -9.60
N ALA A 428 0.58 -27.97 -9.24
CA ALA A 428 0.57 -28.67 -7.95
C ALA A 428 0.68 -27.72 -6.74
N GLN A 429 1.37 -26.59 -6.89
CA GLN A 429 1.56 -25.59 -5.84
C GLN A 429 0.40 -24.57 -5.74
N GLY A 430 -0.51 -24.54 -6.71
CA GLY A 430 -1.64 -23.59 -6.72
C GLY A 430 -1.18 -22.14 -6.77
N ILE A 431 -0.24 -21.80 -7.66
CA ILE A 431 0.40 -20.48 -7.69
C ILE A 431 -0.47 -19.40 -8.34
N ALA A 432 -1.53 -19.78 -9.07
CA ALA A 432 -2.33 -18.84 -9.83
C ALA A 432 -3.21 -17.99 -8.92
N ALA A 433 -3.48 -16.74 -9.30
CA ALA A 433 -4.33 -15.81 -8.53
C ALA A 433 -5.68 -16.40 -8.12
N THR A 434 -6.29 -17.23 -8.98
CA THR A 434 -7.56 -17.91 -8.67
C THR A 434 -7.42 -19.01 -7.63
N ASP A 435 -6.30 -19.74 -7.63
CA ASP A 435 -6.01 -20.76 -6.63
C ASP A 435 -5.73 -20.11 -5.27
N LEU A 436 -4.93 -19.03 -5.28
CA LEU A 436 -4.63 -18.22 -4.10
C LEU A 436 -5.88 -17.57 -3.52
N ALA A 437 -6.82 -17.12 -4.36
CA ALA A 437 -8.11 -16.61 -3.92
C ALA A 437 -8.98 -17.71 -3.28
N ALA A 438 -9.01 -18.91 -3.86
CA ALA A 438 -9.71 -20.06 -3.28
C ALA A 438 -9.12 -20.47 -1.92
N GLN A 439 -7.83 -20.22 -1.71
CA GLN A 439 -7.14 -20.42 -0.43
C GLN A 439 -7.32 -19.23 0.54
N GLY A 440 -7.90 -18.11 0.11
CA GLY A 440 -8.08 -16.91 0.94
C GLY A 440 -6.84 -16.02 1.07
N GLU A 441 -5.81 -16.29 0.26
CA GLU A 441 -4.58 -15.48 0.19
C GLU A 441 -4.76 -14.23 -0.66
N ILE A 442 -5.70 -14.22 -1.60
CA ILE A 442 -6.14 -13.05 -2.38
C ILE A 442 -7.59 -12.74 -2.02
N ASP A 443 -7.90 -11.46 -1.76
CA ASP A 443 -9.27 -11.05 -1.44
C ASP A 443 -10.16 -10.93 -2.67
N GLN A 444 -9.58 -10.49 -3.78
CA GLN A 444 -10.32 -10.22 -5.01
C GLN A 444 -9.42 -10.45 -6.21
N VAL A 445 -9.90 -11.31 -7.13
CA VAL A 445 -9.32 -11.48 -8.45
C VAL A 445 -10.08 -10.57 -9.40
N VAL A 446 -9.36 -9.77 -10.18
CA VAL A 446 -9.96 -8.84 -11.13
C VAL A 446 -9.46 -9.14 -12.53
N HIS A 447 -10.40 -9.19 -13.47
CA HIS A 447 -10.07 -9.23 -14.89
C HIS A 447 -9.80 -7.81 -15.38
N TRP A 448 -8.56 -7.35 -15.21
CA TRP A 448 -8.17 -6.04 -15.71
C TRP A 448 -7.86 -6.12 -17.20
N ARG A 449 -8.48 -5.21 -17.95
CA ARG A 449 -7.96 -4.83 -19.26
C ARG A 449 -6.71 -4.00 -18.99
N LEU A 450 -5.55 -4.66 -18.92
CA LEU A 450 -4.31 -4.02 -18.47
C LEU A 450 -3.85 -2.87 -19.37
N ASP A 451 -4.36 -2.77 -20.60
CA ASP A 451 -4.23 -1.61 -21.49
C ASP A 451 -5.03 -0.37 -21.02
N VAL A 452 -5.88 -0.53 -20.01
CA VAL A 452 -6.74 0.48 -19.41
C VAL A 452 -6.37 0.67 -17.94
N ALA A 453 -5.32 1.48 -17.68
CA ALA A 453 -4.83 1.78 -16.34
C ALA A 453 -5.90 2.36 -15.38
N ALA A 454 -6.96 2.98 -15.92
CA ALA A 454 -8.04 3.59 -15.13
C ALA A 454 -8.83 2.56 -14.30
N ASP A 455 -8.99 1.33 -14.80
CA ASP A 455 -9.77 0.29 -14.12
C ASP A 455 -9.07 -0.16 -12.83
N VAL A 456 -7.76 -0.44 -12.93
CA VAL A 456 -6.92 -0.84 -11.78
C VAL A 456 -6.93 0.24 -10.70
N ARG A 457 -6.76 1.51 -11.08
CA ARG A 457 -6.75 2.64 -10.13
C ARG A 457 -8.10 2.79 -9.42
N THR A 458 -9.20 2.56 -10.13
CA THR A 458 -10.55 2.62 -9.57
C THR A 458 -10.75 1.55 -8.50
N ASP A 459 -10.34 0.30 -8.77
CA ASP A 459 -10.43 -0.79 -7.80
C ASP A 459 -9.55 -0.58 -6.57
N ILE A 460 -8.34 -0.02 -6.74
CA ILE A 460 -7.49 0.38 -5.62
C ILE A 460 -8.20 1.45 -4.77
N GLY A 461 -8.83 2.44 -5.42
CA GLY A 461 -9.61 3.47 -4.74
C GLY A 461 -10.76 2.89 -3.92
N HIS A 462 -11.52 1.95 -4.48
CA HIS A 462 -12.58 1.23 -3.77
C HIS A 462 -12.02 0.39 -2.61
N ALA A 463 -10.89 -0.30 -2.81
CA ALA A 463 -10.25 -1.09 -1.77
C ALA A 463 -9.73 -0.25 -0.60
N LEU A 464 -9.27 0.99 -0.87
CA LEU A 464 -8.83 1.93 0.16
C LEU A 464 -10.00 2.60 0.90
N ALA A 465 -11.15 2.75 0.24
CA ALA A 465 -12.30 3.47 0.81
C ALA A 465 -12.81 2.79 2.10
N GLY A 466 -12.73 3.51 3.22
CA GLY A 466 -13.18 3.02 4.53
C GLY A 466 -12.32 1.89 5.13
N LEU A 467 -11.16 1.57 4.53
CA LEU A 467 -10.29 0.51 5.00
C LEU A 467 -9.61 0.91 6.32
N ALA A 468 -9.76 0.08 7.35
CA ALA A 468 -9.03 0.22 8.61
C ALA A 468 -7.77 -0.66 8.61
N PRO A 469 -6.66 -0.21 9.23
CA PRO A 469 -5.46 -1.02 9.35
C PRO A 469 -5.67 -2.22 10.29
N ASP A 470 -5.36 -3.42 9.83
CA ASP A 470 -5.49 -4.68 10.57
C ASP A 470 -4.25 -5.57 10.38
N ARG A 471 -3.41 -5.63 11.42
CA ARG A 471 -2.17 -6.42 11.40
C ARG A 471 -2.42 -7.92 11.26
N ALA A 472 -3.48 -8.45 11.86
CA ALA A 472 -3.79 -9.87 11.78
C ALA A 472 -4.21 -10.22 10.36
N ARG A 473 -5.03 -9.35 9.74
CA ARG A 473 -5.45 -9.52 8.35
C ARG A 473 -4.27 -9.50 7.37
N ARG A 474 -3.23 -8.71 7.61
CA ARG A 474 -2.05 -8.64 6.71
C ARG A 474 -1.27 -9.94 6.60
N VAL A 475 -1.19 -10.70 7.69
CA VAL A 475 -0.42 -11.95 7.79
C VAL A 475 -1.31 -13.18 7.76
N ARG A 476 -2.61 -13.00 7.49
CA ARG A 476 -3.55 -14.11 7.42
C ARG A 476 -3.05 -15.13 6.39
N HIS A 477 -3.16 -16.39 6.78
CA HIS A 477 -2.97 -17.54 5.92
C HIS A 477 -4.19 -18.44 6.02
N SER A 478 -4.48 -19.18 4.96
CA SER A 478 -5.60 -20.14 4.93
C SER A 478 -5.63 -21.06 6.15
N ALA A 479 -4.46 -21.51 6.61
CA ALA A 479 -4.30 -22.43 7.73
C ALA A 479 -4.58 -21.82 9.11
N ASP A 480 -4.55 -20.49 9.26
CA ASP A 480 -4.88 -19.80 10.52
C ASP A 480 -6.39 -19.59 10.70
N ARG A 481 -7.19 -19.90 9.68
CA ARG A 481 -8.61 -20.18 9.87
C ARG A 481 -8.73 -21.63 10.30
N GLY A 482 -8.76 -21.87 11.61
CA GLY A 482 -9.37 -23.11 12.13
C GLY A 482 -10.67 -23.33 11.35
N GLY A 483 -10.81 -24.52 10.75
CA GLY A 483 -11.72 -24.86 9.64
C GLY A 483 -12.77 -23.82 9.28
N HIS A 484 -12.68 -23.27 8.06
CA HIS A 484 -13.59 -22.24 7.57
C HIS A 484 -15.06 -22.56 7.90
N ARG A 485 -15.73 -21.64 8.61
CA ARG A 485 -17.14 -21.72 8.97
C ARG A 485 -17.99 -21.14 7.83
N ILE A 486 -18.95 -21.90 7.34
CA ILE A 486 -19.94 -21.48 6.35
C ILE A 486 -21.27 -21.33 7.07
N LEU A 487 -21.76 -20.11 7.18
CA LEU A 487 -23.06 -19.85 7.81
C LEU A 487 -24.20 -20.23 6.85
N ALA A 488 -25.19 -20.93 7.36
CA ALA A 488 -26.38 -21.33 6.61
C ALA A 488 -27.62 -21.22 7.51
N VAL A 489 -28.78 -21.13 6.88
CA VAL A 489 -30.08 -21.05 7.55
C VAL A 489 -31.03 -22.11 7.00
N GLY A 490 -31.90 -22.64 7.84
CA GLY A 490 -32.95 -23.59 7.46
C GLY A 490 -34.27 -23.28 8.14
N ALA A 491 -35.40 -23.74 7.57
CA ALA A 491 -36.71 -23.53 8.17
C ALA A 491 -37.56 -24.80 8.28
N ILE A 492 -37.99 -25.08 9.51
CA ILE A 492 -39.00 -26.09 9.83
C ILE A 492 -40.36 -25.41 9.71
N ILE A 493 -41.09 -25.76 8.65
CA ILE A 493 -42.37 -25.15 8.32
C ILE A 493 -43.46 -26.21 8.31
N ARG A 494 -44.54 -25.95 9.07
CA ARG A 494 -45.74 -26.79 9.08
C ARG A 494 -46.96 -26.01 8.60
N ASP A 495 -47.79 -26.64 7.78
CA ASP A 495 -49.08 -26.09 7.39
C ASP A 495 -50.17 -26.35 8.44
N ASP A 496 -51.38 -25.84 8.18
CA ASP A 496 -52.56 -26.01 9.02
C ASP A 496 -53.06 -27.47 9.12
N ARG A 497 -52.50 -28.37 8.30
CA ARG A 497 -52.79 -29.80 8.26
C ARG A 497 -51.64 -30.62 8.84
N GLU A 498 -50.73 -30.00 9.58
CA GLU A 498 -49.59 -30.64 10.25
C GLU A 498 -48.57 -31.30 9.29
N ARG A 499 -48.57 -30.90 8.01
CA ARG A 499 -47.60 -31.37 7.00
C ARG A 499 -46.37 -30.48 6.98
N PHE A 500 -45.20 -31.09 6.79
CA PHE A 500 -43.91 -30.41 6.68
C PHE A 500 -43.62 -29.99 5.24
N LEU A 501 -43.10 -28.78 5.06
CA LEU A 501 -42.52 -28.35 3.79
C LEU A 501 -41.12 -28.94 3.65
N LEU A 502 -40.87 -29.68 2.58
CA LEU A 502 -39.55 -30.20 2.24
C LEU A 502 -39.19 -29.88 0.79
N VAL A 503 -37.89 -29.85 0.53
CA VAL A 503 -37.28 -29.65 -0.78
C VAL A 503 -36.34 -30.80 -1.10
N GLN A 504 -36.25 -31.18 -2.38
CA GLN A 504 -35.30 -32.16 -2.88
C GLN A 504 -34.03 -31.46 -3.37
N ARG A 505 -32.88 -31.77 -2.77
CA ARG A 505 -31.61 -31.09 -3.08
C ARG A 505 -31.14 -31.36 -4.51
N LEU A 506 -30.79 -30.31 -5.26
CA LEU A 506 -30.18 -30.44 -6.60
C LEU A 506 -28.65 -30.57 -6.56
N ARG A 507 -28.00 -30.10 -5.47
CA ARG A 507 -26.54 -29.99 -5.35
C ARG A 507 -25.98 -30.85 -4.21
N ASP A 508 -24.73 -31.28 -4.37
CA ASP A 508 -23.99 -31.98 -3.32
C ASP A 508 -23.66 -31.06 -2.13
N PRO A 509 -23.52 -31.61 -0.91
CA PRO A 509 -23.64 -33.03 -0.56
C PRO A 509 -25.11 -33.48 -0.54
N GLN A 510 -25.33 -34.79 -0.75
CA GLN A 510 -26.64 -35.45 -0.65
C GLN A 510 -27.66 -35.01 -1.73
N ALA A 511 -27.22 -34.73 -2.95
CA ALA A 511 -28.10 -34.46 -4.08
C ALA A 511 -29.14 -35.59 -4.27
N GLY A 512 -30.38 -35.22 -4.59
CA GLY A 512 -31.52 -36.13 -4.74
C GLY A 512 -32.23 -36.52 -3.43
N ARG A 513 -31.73 -36.09 -2.26
CA ARG A 513 -32.40 -36.31 -0.96
C ARG A 513 -33.29 -35.13 -0.55
N TRP A 514 -34.30 -35.42 0.25
CA TRP A 514 -35.27 -34.44 0.77
C TRP A 514 -34.82 -33.88 2.12
N THR A 515 -34.95 -32.56 2.31
CA THR A 515 -34.57 -31.83 3.51
C THR A 515 -35.53 -30.67 3.80
N VAL A 516 -35.42 -30.06 4.98
CA VAL A 516 -36.03 -28.75 5.24
C VAL A 516 -35.42 -27.71 4.30
N PRO A 517 -36.22 -26.78 3.76
CA PRO A 517 -35.74 -25.71 2.90
C PRO A 517 -34.79 -24.76 3.64
N GLY A 518 -33.84 -24.19 2.92
CA GLY A 518 -32.76 -23.39 3.46
C GLY A 518 -31.50 -23.37 2.61
N GLY A 519 -30.56 -22.48 2.94
CA GLY A 519 -29.40 -22.23 2.10
C GLY A 519 -28.30 -21.45 2.81
N LYS A 520 -27.25 -21.14 2.04
CA LYS A 520 -26.05 -20.47 2.57
C LYS A 520 -26.32 -18.98 2.73
N VAL A 521 -25.88 -18.40 3.83
CA VAL A 521 -25.93 -16.95 4.00
C VAL A 521 -24.80 -16.32 3.19
N ASP A 522 -25.10 -15.29 2.39
CA ASP A 522 -24.08 -14.59 1.62
C ASP A 522 -23.06 -13.92 2.58
N PRO A 523 -21.74 -14.11 2.38
CA PRO A 523 -20.71 -13.49 3.20
C PRO A 523 -20.79 -11.96 3.29
N VAL A 524 -21.39 -11.28 2.31
CA VAL A 524 -21.56 -9.82 2.32
C VAL A 524 -22.59 -9.39 3.36
N ASP A 525 -23.67 -10.17 3.50
CA ASP A 525 -24.73 -9.93 4.47
C ASP A 525 -24.35 -10.45 5.87
N ALA A 526 -23.52 -11.48 5.91
CA ALA A 526 -23.02 -12.10 7.12
C ALA A 526 -21.76 -11.45 7.72
N VAL A 527 -21.27 -10.28 7.31
CA VAL A 527 -20.03 -9.68 7.89
C VAL A 527 -20.26 -8.29 8.50
N GLY A 528 -19.91 -8.17 9.77
CA GLY A 528 -19.98 -6.95 10.57
C GLY A 528 -18.60 -6.48 11.00
N PRO A 529 -18.52 -5.28 11.61
CA PRO A 529 -17.25 -4.66 11.99
C PRO A 529 -16.38 -5.52 12.95
N ASN A 530 -16.91 -6.61 13.49
CA ASN A 530 -16.23 -7.54 14.41
C ASN A 530 -16.13 -9.00 13.91
N GLY A 531 -16.51 -9.33 12.67
CA GLY A 531 -16.51 -10.71 12.15
C GLY A 531 -17.82 -11.11 11.49
N ILE A 532 -18.11 -12.43 11.42
CA ILE A 532 -19.40 -12.92 10.90
C ILE A 532 -20.53 -12.38 11.80
N ARG A 533 -21.55 -11.71 11.24
CA ARG A 533 -22.77 -11.31 11.96
C ARG A 533 -23.64 -12.55 12.15
N ASP A 534 -23.76 -12.98 13.40
CA ASP A 534 -24.68 -14.00 13.88
C ASP A 534 -25.90 -13.36 14.57
N ASP A 535 -26.18 -12.08 14.30
CA ASP A 535 -27.31 -11.38 14.90
C ASP A 535 -28.64 -11.96 14.40
N ALA A 536 -29.51 -12.28 15.35
CA ALA A 536 -30.75 -13.02 15.08
C ALA A 536 -31.65 -12.34 14.04
N ASP A 537 -31.62 -11.01 13.94
CA ASP A 537 -32.44 -10.26 12.99
C ASP A 537 -31.98 -10.44 11.53
N VAL A 538 -30.67 -10.57 11.28
CA VAL A 538 -30.13 -10.81 9.92
C VAL A 538 -30.40 -12.24 9.48
N LEU A 539 -30.18 -13.21 10.36
CA LEU A 539 -30.47 -14.62 10.06
C LEU A 539 -31.97 -14.87 9.82
N VAL A 540 -32.84 -14.14 10.52
CA VAL A 540 -34.28 -14.17 10.29
C VAL A 540 -34.64 -13.57 8.92
N ALA A 541 -34.00 -12.48 8.51
CA ALA A 541 -34.24 -11.91 7.18
C ALA A 541 -33.79 -12.86 6.07
N GLU A 542 -32.61 -13.48 6.23
CA GLU A 542 -32.03 -14.40 5.26
C GLU A 542 -32.83 -15.69 5.12
N VAL A 543 -33.28 -16.28 6.23
CA VAL A 543 -34.14 -17.47 6.13
C VAL A 543 -35.48 -17.13 5.45
N ILE A 544 -36.07 -15.95 5.68
CA ILE A 544 -37.31 -15.56 4.99
C ILE A 544 -37.07 -15.45 3.48
N ARG A 545 -35.97 -14.80 3.08
CA ARG A 545 -35.59 -14.63 1.67
C ARG A 545 -35.38 -16.00 1.00
N GLU A 546 -34.56 -16.84 1.62
CA GLU A 546 -34.17 -18.13 1.06
C GLU A 546 -35.37 -19.06 0.85
N ILE A 547 -36.29 -19.14 1.83
CA ILE A 547 -37.49 -19.97 1.70
C ILE A 547 -38.39 -19.49 0.56
N ALA A 548 -38.55 -18.18 0.40
CA ALA A 548 -39.36 -17.61 -0.67
C ALA A 548 -38.73 -17.89 -2.06
N GLU A 549 -37.41 -17.84 -2.16
CA GLU A 549 -36.67 -18.12 -3.39
C GLU A 549 -36.68 -19.61 -3.76
N GLU A 550 -36.43 -20.49 -2.79
CA GLU A 550 -36.30 -21.94 -3.01
C GLU A 550 -37.66 -22.65 -3.21
N THR A 551 -38.71 -22.17 -2.52
CA THR A 551 -40.02 -22.87 -2.46
C THR A 551 -41.21 -22.06 -2.98
N GLY A 552 -41.06 -20.74 -3.18
CA GLY A 552 -42.16 -19.85 -3.51
C GLY A 552 -43.20 -19.65 -2.39
N ILE A 553 -42.90 -20.09 -1.16
CA ILE A 553 -43.75 -19.91 0.02
C ILE A 553 -43.26 -18.74 0.85
N ASP A 554 -44.17 -17.82 1.18
CA ASP A 554 -43.88 -16.73 2.11
C ASP A 554 -44.05 -17.23 3.55
N VAL A 555 -43.09 -16.94 4.42
CA VAL A 555 -43.07 -17.42 5.80
C VAL A 555 -42.92 -16.31 6.84
N ALA A 556 -43.45 -16.55 8.03
CA ALA A 556 -43.16 -15.76 9.23
C ALA A 556 -42.40 -16.61 10.25
N VAL A 557 -41.18 -16.20 10.59
CA VAL A 557 -40.34 -16.87 11.59
C VAL A 557 -40.92 -16.65 13.00
N ARG A 558 -40.97 -17.71 13.79
CA ARG A 558 -41.49 -17.70 15.17
C ARG A 558 -40.38 -17.74 16.21
N ALA A 559 -39.41 -18.62 16.03
CA ALA A 559 -38.29 -18.82 16.94
C ALA A 559 -37.15 -19.53 16.23
N GLN A 560 -35.92 -19.38 16.73
CA GLN A 560 -34.81 -20.24 16.34
C GLN A 560 -34.99 -21.61 17.02
N ALA A 561 -34.88 -22.69 16.25
CA ALA A 561 -34.99 -24.06 16.74
C ALA A 561 -33.65 -24.52 17.36
N TRP A 562 -32.58 -24.53 16.57
CA TRP A 562 -31.24 -24.94 17.00
C TRP A 562 -30.14 -24.48 16.02
N VAL A 563 -28.89 -24.79 16.35
CA VAL A 563 -27.72 -24.65 15.47
C VAL A 563 -27.05 -26.00 15.30
N VAL A 564 -26.80 -26.42 14.06
CA VAL A 564 -26.08 -27.66 13.74
C VAL A 564 -24.74 -27.32 13.07
N GLU A 565 -23.66 -27.93 13.55
CA GLU A 565 -22.36 -27.87 12.88
C GLU A 565 -22.15 -29.16 12.05
N ILE A 566 -22.01 -29.04 10.72
CA ILE A 566 -21.80 -30.18 9.80
C ILE A 566 -20.47 -30.00 9.06
N PRO A 567 -19.55 -30.98 9.08
CA PRO A 567 -18.32 -30.89 8.30
C PRO A 567 -18.59 -30.71 6.80
N ASP A 568 -17.90 -29.77 6.15
CA ASP A 568 -18.10 -29.46 4.72
C ASP A 568 -17.38 -30.45 3.77
N GLY A 569 -16.59 -31.37 4.33
CA GLY A 569 -15.78 -32.34 3.59
C GLY A 569 -14.48 -31.79 2.98
N LYS A 570 -14.19 -30.50 3.13
CA LYS A 570 -12.99 -29.79 2.64
C LYS A 570 -12.18 -29.13 3.75
N GLY A 571 -12.43 -29.50 5.01
CA GLY A 571 -11.72 -29.00 6.18
C GLY A 571 -12.36 -27.77 6.83
N GLY A 572 -13.60 -27.44 6.47
CA GLY A 572 -14.47 -26.45 7.12
C GLY A 572 -15.69 -27.08 7.78
N ILE A 573 -16.56 -26.23 8.32
CA ILE A 573 -17.85 -26.62 8.92
C ILE A 573 -18.97 -25.71 8.39
N PHE A 574 -20.12 -26.29 8.07
CA PHE A 574 -21.39 -25.58 7.94
C PHE A 574 -21.96 -25.35 9.34
N GLU A 575 -22.25 -24.10 9.69
CA GLU A 575 -22.97 -23.72 10.90
C GLU A 575 -24.39 -23.33 10.47
N ILE A 576 -25.33 -24.26 10.63
CA ILE A 576 -26.71 -24.15 10.12
C ILE A 576 -27.62 -23.71 11.25
N HIS A 577 -28.24 -22.53 11.13
CA HIS A 577 -29.24 -22.02 12.06
C HIS A 577 -30.64 -22.39 11.56
N ASP A 578 -31.26 -23.38 12.19
CA ASP A 578 -32.62 -23.80 11.86
C ASP A 578 -33.66 -22.97 12.63
N PHE A 579 -34.70 -22.53 11.94
CA PHE A 579 -35.78 -21.70 12.47
C PHE A 579 -37.14 -22.42 12.36
N VAL A 580 -38.02 -22.18 13.33
CA VAL A 580 -39.42 -22.56 13.24
C VAL A 580 -40.19 -21.44 12.56
N ALA A 581 -40.87 -21.73 11.46
CA ALA A 581 -41.65 -20.75 10.73
C ALA A 581 -43.04 -21.28 10.34
N VAL A 582 -43.95 -20.35 10.04
CA VAL A 582 -45.31 -20.68 9.58
C VAL A 582 -45.57 -20.06 8.21
N PRO A 583 -46.29 -20.74 7.31
CA PRO A 583 -46.64 -20.17 6.01
C PRO A 583 -47.64 -19.02 6.20
N VAL A 584 -47.40 -17.91 5.50
CA VAL A 584 -48.27 -16.72 5.50
C VAL A 584 -48.76 -16.34 4.10
N GLY A 585 -48.21 -16.96 3.05
CA GLY A 585 -48.54 -16.69 1.66
C GLY A 585 -47.75 -17.56 0.68
N GLY A 586 -47.81 -17.23 -0.60
CA GLY A 586 -47.05 -17.89 -1.65
C GLY A 586 -47.75 -19.06 -2.36
N THR A 587 -47.10 -19.60 -3.38
CA THR A 587 -47.54 -20.78 -4.14
C THR A 587 -46.36 -21.71 -4.30
N LEU A 588 -46.51 -22.94 -3.81
CA LEU A 588 -45.44 -23.93 -3.80
C LEU A 588 -44.91 -24.19 -5.21
N ARG A 589 -43.62 -23.98 -5.39
CA ARG A 589 -42.86 -24.33 -6.60
C ARG A 589 -41.41 -24.58 -6.20
N ALA A 590 -40.78 -25.59 -6.77
CA ALA A 590 -39.34 -25.74 -6.65
C ALA A 590 -38.63 -24.68 -7.51
N ALA A 591 -37.61 -24.06 -6.96
CA ALA A 591 -36.77 -23.07 -7.63
C ALA A 591 -35.34 -23.07 -7.05
N ASP A 592 -34.46 -22.28 -7.68
CA ASP A 592 -33.02 -22.22 -7.43
C ASP A 592 -32.32 -23.61 -7.39
N ASP A 593 -31.93 -24.09 -6.21
CA ASP A 593 -31.24 -25.35 -6.01
C ASP A 593 -32.11 -26.47 -5.43
N ALA A 594 -33.43 -26.27 -5.43
CA ALA A 594 -34.42 -27.33 -5.22
C ALA A 594 -34.84 -27.97 -6.56
N ALA A 595 -34.66 -29.29 -6.67
CA ALA A 595 -35.13 -30.09 -7.80
C ALA A 595 -36.66 -30.33 -7.75
N ASP A 596 -37.22 -30.39 -6.54
CA ASP A 596 -38.65 -30.56 -6.27
C ASP A 596 -38.99 -29.99 -4.88
N ALA A 597 -40.25 -29.67 -4.63
CA ALA A 597 -40.73 -29.12 -3.35
C ALA A 597 -42.15 -29.64 -3.05
N GLY A 598 -42.40 -30.03 -1.80
CA GLY A 598 -43.63 -30.74 -1.43
C GLY A 598 -44.04 -30.58 0.04
N TRP A 599 -45.33 -30.77 0.30
CA TRP A 599 -45.89 -30.87 1.64
C TRP A 599 -46.11 -32.33 2.01
N PHE A 600 -45.52 -32.78 3.11
CA PHE A 600 -45.52 -34.19 3.51
C PHE A 600 -45.97 -34.38 4.95
N THR A 601 -46.86 -35.34 5.17
CA THR A 601 -47.13 -35.87 6.52
C THR A 601 -45.91 -36.64 7.03
N ILE A 602 -45.82 -36.85 8.35
CA ILE A 602 -44.74 -37.64 8.97
C ILE A 602 -44.66 -39.06 8.36
N GLU A 603 -45.81 -39.67 8.07
CA GLU A 603 -45.86 -41.00 7.45
C GLU A 603 -45.28 -41.00 6.04
N GLU A 604 -45.61 -39.98 5.23
CA GLU A 604 -45.05 -39.81 3.88
C GLU A 604 -43.55 -39.50 3.92
N MET A 605 -43.10 -38.66 4.85
CA MET A 605 -41.68 -38.34 5.04
C MET A 605 -40.83 -39.58 5.30
N ARG A 606 -41.32 -40.53 6.11
CA ARG A 606 -40.63 -41.79 6.40
C ARG A 606 -40.43 -42.67 5.15
N GLY A 607 -41.19 -42.44 4.08
CA GLY A 607 -41.03 -43.10 2.79
C GLY A 607 -40.12 -42.38 1.79
N LEU A 608 -39.64 -41.16 2.11
CA LEU A 608 -38.77 -40.38 1.24
C LEU A 608 -37.29 -40.65 1.51
N PRO A 609 -36.40 -40.48 0.50
CA PRO A 609 -34.96 -40.49 0.72
C PRO A 609 -34.54 -39.17 1.40
N LEU A 610 -34.65 -39.11 2.73
CA LEU A 610 -34.31 -37.91 3.52
C LEU A 610 -32.80 -37.72 3.67
N THR A 611 -32.37 -36.48 3.92
CA THR A 611 -30.99 -36.20 4.36
C THR A 611 -30.67 -36.90 5.67
N ASP A 612 -29.42 -37.32 5.80
CA ASP A 612 -28.95 -38.06 6.98
C ASP A 612 -29.24 -37.28 8.28
N GLY A 613 -29.89 -37.93 9.23
CA GLY A 613 -30.23 -37.37 10.53
C GLY A 613 -31.49 -36.51 10.60
N LEU A 614 -32.17 -36.16 9.49
CA LEU A 614 -33.30 -35.22 9.52
C LEU A 614 -34.43 -35.60 10.49
N ILE A 615 -34.88 -36.87 10.45
CA ILE A 615 -35.94 -37.35 11.35
C ILE A 615 -35.47 -37.34 12.81
N GLU A 616 -34.21 -37.70 13.05
CA GLU A 616 -33.64 -37.71 14.40
C GLU A 616 -33.61 -36.30 14.99
N HIS A 617 -33.25 -35.28 14.20
CA HIS A 617 -33.28 -33.87 14.62
C HIS A 617 -34.71 -33.38 14.87
N LEU A 618 -35.66 -33.71 13.99
CA LEU A 618 -37.07 -33.34 14.17
C LEU A 618 -37.69 -34.00 15.40
N THR A 619 -37.35 -35.27 15.69
CA THR A 619 -37.79 -35.96 16.90
C THR A 619 -37.14 -35.38 18.16
N ALA A 620 -35.83 -35.09 18.12
CA ALA A 620 -35.15 -34.44 19.25
C ALA A 620 -35.73 -33.04 19.55
N GLY A 621 -36.15 -32.32 18.51
CA GLY A 621 -36.84 -31.03 18.63
C GLY A 621 -38.31 -31.09 19.05
N GLY A 622 -38.88 -32.30 19.22
CA GLY A 622 -40.28 -32.49 19.59
C GLY A 622 -41.28 -32.17 18.47
N PHE A 623 -40.85 -32.13 17.21
CA PHE A 623 -41.71 -31.90 16.05
C PHE A 623 -42.33 -33.20 15.51
N VAL A 624 -41.72 -34.34 15.83
CA VAL A 624 -42.12 -35.68 15.36
C VAL A 624 -42.03 -36.66 16.53
N ASP A 625 -43.11 -37.41 16.78
CA ASP A 625 -43.18 -38.47 17.80
C ASP A 625 -42.47 -39.78 17.41
#